data_AF-A0A0B4BHG4-F1
#
_entry.id   AF-A0A0B4BHG4-F1
#
_cell.length_a   1.000
_cell.length_b   1.000
_cell.length_c   1.000
_cell.angle_alpha   90.00
_cell.angle_beta   90.00
_cell.angle_gamma   90.00
#
_symmetry.space_group_name_H-M   'P 1'
#
loop_
_entity.id
_entity.type
_entity.pdbx_description
1 polymer ?
#
loop_
_entity_poly.entity_id
_entity_poly.type
_entity_poly.pdbx_seq_one_letter_code
_entity_poly.pdbx_strand_id
1 'polypeptide(L)'
;MDTFLSLISQKMTEYSSQLDLEHSGSSLRLDIKKLSIVADTEDGPIPLNRMGSGENWVGYHVLAHLALHWWFRKRDRPVPAFLILDQPTQAYYPSDRTEGGLDQIEKDEDRQAVLALFKLMYEGCKQIESPFQLIVLDHAHLANDWFEACIIEEWRGQNALVPRDWVSS
;
A
#
# COMPACT_ATOMS: atom_id res chain seq x y z
N MET A 1 -20.29 -19.28 1.60
CA MET A 1 -19.16 -18.35 1.50
C MET A 1 -19.22 -17.48 2.72
N ASP A 2 -18.18 -17.45 3.55
CA ASP A 2 -18.27 -16.82 4.87
C ASP A 2 -18.50 -15.31 4.75
N THR A 3 -19.53 -14.77 5.41
CA THR A 3 -19.98 -13.37 5.29
C THR A 3 -18.86 -12.35 5.53
N PHE A 4 -17.87 -12.68 6.36
CA PHE A 4 -16.74 -11.78 6.62
C PHE A 4 -15.83 -11.62 5.40
N LEU A 5 -15.65 -12.65 4.59
CA LEU A 5 -14.84 -12.56 3.36
C LEU A 5 -15.49 -11.62 2.37
N SER A 6 -16.81 -11.71 2.22
CA SER A 6 -17.55 -10.80 1.35
C SER A 6 -17.40 -9.33 1.78
N LEU A 7 -17.33 -9.06 3.08
CA LEU A 7 -17.15 -7.69 3.59
C LEU A 7 -15.72 -7.18 3.38
N ILE A 8 -14.72 -8.04 3.56
CA ILE A 8 -13.31 -7.71 3.24
C ILE A 8 -13.17 -7.48 1.73
N SER A 9 -13.73 -8.36 0.89
CA SER A 9 -13.77 -8.22 -0.58
C SER A 9 -14.39 -6.90 -1.02
N GLN A 10 -15.53 -6.52 -0.42
CA GLN A 10 -16.17 -5.23 -0.70
C GLN A 10 -15.25 -4.06 -0.32
N LYS A 11 -14.57 -4.13 0.84
CA LYS A 11 -13.64 -3.09 1.28
C LYS A 11 -12.41 -3.00 0.38
N MET A 12 -11.88 -4.14 -0.09
CA MET A 12 -10.80 -4.20 -1.07
C MET A 12 -11.21 -3.53 -2.39
N THR A 13 -12.42 -3.83 -2.87
CA THR A 13 -12.98 -3.24 -4.10
C THR A 13 -13.18 -1.72 -3.96
N GLU A 14 -13.61 -1.26 -2.78
CA GLU A 14 -13.69 0.18 -2.49
C GLU A 14 -12.30 0.83 -2.56
N TYR A 15 -11.29 0.23 -1.93
CA TYR A 15 -9.93 0.75 -1.95
C TYR A 15 -9.28 0.70 -3.34
N SER A 16 -9.58 -0.31 -4.15
CA SER A 16 -9.05 -0.40 -5.51
C SER A 16 -9.61 0.67 -6.45
N SER A 17 -10.71 1.34 -6.10
CA SER A 17 -11.17 2.49 -6.88
C SER A 17 -10.33 3.75 -6.69
N GLN A 18 -9.48 3.80 -5.65
CA GLN A 18 -8.59 4.93 -5.34
C GLN A 18 -7.22 4.81 -6.01
N LEU A 19 -6.84 3.60 -6.39
CA LEU A 19 -5.65 3.30 -7.16
C LEU A 19 -6.18 3.07 -8.57
N ASP A 20 -5.78 3.86 -9.56
CA ASP A 20 -6.19 3.66 -10.95
C ASP A 20 -5.54 2.39 -11.54
N LEU A 21 -5.81 1.24 -10.92
CA LEU A 21 -5.22 -0.06 -11.24
C LEU A 21 -5.96 -0.66 -12.43
N GLU A 22 -5.23 -1.49 -13.18
CA GLU A 22 -5.86 -2.41 -14.12
C GLU A 22 -6.94 -3.22 -13.40
N HIS A 23 -8.17 -3.16 -13.93
CA HIS A 23 -9.37 -3.76 -13.35
C HIS A 23 -9.96 -3.06 -12.10
N SER A 24 -9.72 -1.75 -11.90
CA SER A 24 -10.30 -0.93 -10.80
C SER A 24 -11.84 -0.90 -10.73
N GLY A 25 -12.55 -1.43 -11.74
CA GLY A 25 -14.00 -1.62 -11.75
C GLY A 25 -14.49 -3.06 -11.49
N SER A 26 -13.59 -4.01 -11.30
CA SER A 26 -13.93 -5.42 -11.03
C SER A 26 -14.04 -5.70 -9.54
N SER A 27 -14.90 -6.65 -9.17
CA SER A 27 -15.01 -7.09 -7.77
C SER A 27 -13.74 -7.83 -7.37
N LEU A 28 -13.08 -7.38 -6.31
CA LEU A 28 -11.92 -8.07 -5.74
C LEU A 28 -12.35 -9.05 -4.66
N ARG A 29 -11.68 -10.19 -4.61
CA ARG A 29 -11.84 -11.16 -3.52
C ARG A 29 -10.54 -11.73 -3.01
N LEU A 30 -10.52 -12.03 -1.72
CA LEU A 30 -9.45 -12.78 -1.09
C LEU A 30 -9.69 -14.29 -1.27
N ASP A 31 -8.80 -14.96 -2.01
CA ASP A 31 -8.75 -16.42 -2.08
C ASP A 31 -7.93 -16.95 -0.89
N ILE A 32 -8.60 -17.38 0.18
CA ILE A 32 -7.93 -17.92 1.37
C ILE A 32 -7.09 -19.16 1.04
N LYS A 33 -7.50 -19.99 0.07
CA LYS A 33 -6.77 -21.23 -0.23
C LYS A 33 -5.41 -20.94 -0.84
N LYS A 34 -5.34 -19.87 -1.65
CA LYS A 34 -4.11 -19.41 -2.30
C LYS A 34 -3.42 -18.29 -1.54
N LEU A 35 -4.05 -17.75 -0.50
CA LEU A 35 -3.64 -16.55 0.22
C LEU A 35 -3.30 -15.40 -0.73
N SER A 36 -4.18 -15.20 -1.72
CA SER A 36 -3.95 -14.26 -2.82
C SER A 36 -5.24 -13.56 -3.22
N ILE A 37 -5.11 -12.58 -4.10
CA ILE A 37 -6.19 -11.71 -4.56
C ILE A 37 -6.63 -12.19 -5.95
N VAL A 38 -7.94 -12.15 -6.18
CA VAL A 38 -8.55 -12.46 -7.47
C VAL A 38 -9.54 -11.36 -7.81
N ALA A 39 -9.54 -10.93 -9.08
CA ALA A 39 -10.50 -9.99 -9.63
C ALA A 39 -11.50 -10.81 -10.42
N ASP A 40 -12.77 -10.66 -10.09
CA ASP A 40 -13.85 -11.30 -10.83
C ASP A 40 -14.28 -10.35 -11.95
N THR A 41 -13.99 -10.73 -13.20
CA THR A 41 -14.37 -9.99 -14.42
C THR A 41 -15.47 -10.73 -15.19
N GLU A 42 -16.05 -10.09 -16.21
CA GLU A 42 -17.05 -10.74 -17.08
C GLU A 42 -16.48 -11.95 -17.83
N ASP A 43 -15.18 -11.93 -18.14
CA ASP A 43 -14.46 -13.03 -18.80
C ASP A 43 -14.00 -14.13 -17.82
N GLY A 44 -14.22 -13.93 -16.52
CA GLY A 44 -13.91 -14.88 -15.46
C GLY A 44 -12.88 -14.37 -14.44
N PRO A 45 -12.50 -15.22 -13.47
CA PRO A 45 -11.59 -14.81 -12.41
C PRO A 45 -10.14 -14.68 -12.89
N ILE A 46 -9.56 -13.49 -12.70
CA ILE A 46 -8.15 -13.19 -12.99
C ILE A 46 -7.37 -13.26 -11.67
N PRO A 47 -6.42 -14.19 -11.49
CA PRO A 47 -5.55 -14.22 -10.31
C PRO A 47 -4.51 -13.09 -10.34
N LEU A 48 -4.04 -12.65 -9.17
CA LEU A 48 -3.09 -11.53 -9.02
C LEU A 48 -1.88 -11.60 -9.95
N ASN A 49 -1.28 -12.79 -10.13
CA ASN A 49 -0.12 -12.99 -11.01
C ASN A 49 -0.41 -12.80 -12.52
N ARG A 50 -1.66 -12.51 -12.88
CA ARG A 50 -2.10 -12.16 -14.24
C ARG A 50 -2.68 -10.74 -14.33
N MET A 51 -2.69 -9.96 -13.25
CA MET A 51 -3.27 -8.59 -13.18
C MET A 51 -2.28 -7.47 -13.55
N GLY A 52 -1.51 -7.65 -14.62
CA GLY A 52 -0.58 -6.61 -15.09
C GLY A 52 0.78 -6.59 -14.36
N SER A 53 1.34 -5.38 -14.22
CA SER A 53 2.73 -5.13 -13.80
C SER A 53 2.99 -5.36 -12.30
N GLY A 54 4.27 -5.37 -11.91
CA GLY A 54 4.68 -5.47 -10.50
C GLY A 54 4.21 -4.29 -9.64
N GLU A 55 4.04 -3.11 -10.25
CA GLU A 55 3.47 -1.92 -9.60
C GLU A 55 2.02 -2.17 -9.17
N ASN A 56 1.22 -2.77 -10.05
CA ASN A 56 -0.16 -3.14 -9.74
C ASN A 56 -0.21 -4.11 -8.55
N TRP A 57 0.73 -5.06 -8.48
CA TRP A 57 0.76 -6.05 -7.41
C TRP A 57 0.97 -5.41 -6.04
N VAL A 58 1.85 -4.41 -5.93
CA VAL A 58 2.05 -3.70 -4.67
C VAL A 58 0.78 -3.00 -4.20
N GLY A 59 0.09 -2.30 -5.11
CA GLY A 59 -1.20 -1.67 -4.80
C GLY A 59 -2.23 -2.66 -4.27
N TYR A 60 -2.35 -3.83 -4.92
CA TYR A 60 -3.22 -4.92 -4.48
C TYR A 60 -2.83 -5.48 -3.10
N HIS A 61 -1.55 -5.64 -2.80
CA HIS A 61 -1.10 -6.07 -1.47
C HIS A 61 -1.43 -5.05 -0.39
N VAL A 62 -1.15 -3.76 -0.65
CA VAL A 62 -1.41 -2.67 0.30
C VAL A 62 -2.90 -2.57 0.61
N LEU A 63 -3.77 -2.53 -0.41
CA LEU A 63 -5.23 -2.46 -0.17
C LEU A 63 -5.76 -3.69 0.57
N ALA A 64 -5.20 -4.88 0.33
CA ALA A 64 -5.63 -6.10 1.01
C ALA A 64 -5.26 -6.06 2.50
N HIS A 65 -4.04 -5.64 2.83
CA HIS A 65 -3.64 -5.45 4.22
C HIS A 65 -4.50 -4.39 4.93
N LEU A 66 -4.76 -3.25 4.29
CA LEU A 66 -5.64 -2.23 4.86
C LEU A 66 -7.07 -2.76 5.08
N ALA A 67 -7.63 -3.52 4.13
CA ALA A 67 -8.97 -4.09 4.26
C ALA A 67 -9.05 -5.16 5.37
N LEU A 68 -7.99 -5.96 5.53
CA LEU A 68 -7.87 -6.92 6.63
C LEU A 68 -7.82 -6.20 7.98
N HIS A 69 -6.96 -5.19 8.13
CA HIS A 69 -6.86 -4.43 9.38
C HIS A 69 -8.15 -3.68 9.70
N TRP A 70 -8.83 -3.11 8.70
CA TRP A 70 -10.17 -2.55 8.85
C TRP A 70 -11.14 -3.55 9.48
N TRP A 71 -11.17 -4.78 8.99
CA TRP A 71 -12.03 -5.81 9.54
C TRP A 71 -11.60 -6.26 10.94
N PHE A 72 -10.29 -6.46 11.15
CA PHE A 72 -9.76 -6.91 12.43
C PHE A 72 -10.00 -5.92 13.55
N ARG A 73 -9.92 -4.60 13.27
CA ARG A 73 -10.23 -3.56 14.25
C ARG A 73 -11.72 -3.44 14.51
N LYS A 74 -12.53 -3.41 13.46
CA LYS A 74 -14.00 -3.41 13.56
C LYS A 74 -14.59 -4.56 14.37
N ARG A 75 -13.90 -5.70 14.42
CA ARG A 75 -14.34 -6.90 15.14
C ARG A 75 -13.57 -7.17 16.42
N ASP A 76 -12.69 -6.27 16.86
CA ASP A 76 -11.81 -6.48 18.00
C ASP A 76 -11.10 -7.85 17.97
N ARG A 77 -10.45 -8.15 16.84
CA ARG A 77 -9.65 -9.38 16.67
C ARG A 77 -8.26 -9.18 17.29
N PRO A 78 -7.63 -10.24 17.82
CA PRO A 78 -6.32 -10.18 18.48
C PRO A 78 -5.17 -10.12 17.46
N VAL A 79 -5.25 -9.18 16.51
CA VAL A 79 -4.20 -8.88 15.53
C VAL A 79 -3.54 -7.56 15.95
N PRO A 80 -2.21 -7.43 15.87
CA PRO A 80 -1.54 -6.19 16.17
C PRO A 80 -2.20 -4.98 15.47
N ALA A 81 -2.38 -3.92 16.25
CA ALA A 81 -2.97 -2.66 15.80
C ALA A 81 -1.97 -1.80 15.01
N PHE A 82 -1.06 -2.41 14.25
CA PHE A 82 -0.16 -1.68 13.39
C PHE A 82 0.17 -2.46 12.11
N LEU A 83 0.56 -1.72 11.08
CA LEU A 83 1.08 -2.24 9.81
C LEU A 83 2.37 -1.48 9.47
N ILE A 84 3.42 -2.20 9.09
CA ILE A 84 4.69 -1.63 8.64
C ILE A 84 4.87 -1.99 7.17
N LEU A 85 5.16 -1.00 6.34
CA LEU A 85 5.47 -1.17 4.92
C LEU A 85 6.86 -0.61 4.66
N ASP A 86 7.72 -1.45 4.10
CA ASP A 86 9.12 -1.11 3.78
C ASP A 86 9.26 -0.96 2.27
N GLN A 87 9.58 0.25 1.84
CA GLN A 87 9.77 0.69 0.46
C GLN A 87 8.65 0.26 -0.51
N PRO A 88 7.36 0.49 -0.18
CA PRO A 88 6.26 0.08 -1.07
C PRO A 88 6.33 0.75 -2.44
N THR A 89 6.95 1.92 -2.57
CA THR A 89 7.01 2.62 -3.86
C THR A 89 8.18 2.21 -4.74
N GLN A 90 9.11 1.36 -4.26
CA GLN A 90 10.31 1.01 -5.02
C GLN A 90 10.02 0.46 -6.42
N ALA A 91 8.90 -0.27 -6.57
CA ALA A 91 8.48 -0.83 -7.85
C ALA A 91 8.25 0.23 -8.96
N TYR A 92 8.01 1.49 -8.59
CA TYR A 92 7.75 2.61 -9.49
C TYR A 92 9.01 3.41 -9.86
N TYR A 93 10.16 3.12 -9.24
CA TYR A 93 11.41 3.83 -9.48
C TYR A 93 12.30 3.09 -10.50
N PRO A 94 13.10 3.81 -11.31
CA PRO A 94 14.11 3.19 -12.16
C PRO A 94 15.14 2.41 -11.34
N SER A 95 15.65 1.29 -11.89
CA SER A 95 16.59 0.39 -11.21
C SER A 95 17.93 1.02 -10.81
N ASP A 96 18.30 2.14 -11.42
CA ASP A 96 19.67 2.68 -11.39
C ASP A 96 19.82 3.91 -10.48
N ARG A 97 18.77 4.30 -9.74
CA ARG A 97 18.78 5.55 -8.94
C ARG A 97 18.63 5.29 -7.44
N THR A 98 19.42 6.01 -6.65
CA THR A 98 19.59 5.83 -5.20
C THR A 98 18.89 6.90 -4.36
N GLU A 99 18.31 7.92 -4.99
CA GLU A 99 17.60 9.00 -4.30
C GLU A 99 16.11 8.93 -4.66
N GLY A 100 15.19 9.03 -3.69
CA GLY A 100 13.75 8.76 -3.92
C GLY A 100 12.88 9.97 -4.20
N GLY A 101 13.43 11.05 -4.73
CA GLY A 101 12.61 12.21 -5.12
C GLY A 101 11.59 11.83 -6.20
N LEU A 102 10.35 12.34 -6.12
CA LEU A 102 9.33 12.13 -7.16
C LEU A 102 9.81 12.59 -8.55
N ASP A 103 10.66 13.61 -8.58
CA ASP A 103 11.32 14.14 -9.77
C ASP A 103 12.17 13.08 -10.50
N GLN A 104 12.59 12.02 -9.82
CA GLN A 104 13.40 10.94 -10.36
C GLN A 104 12.57 9.87 -11.07
N ILE A 105 11.26 9.87 -10.87
CA ILE A 105 10.33 9.05 -11.62
C ILE A 105 10.14 9.72 -12.99
N GLU A 106 10.52 9.05 -14.07
CA GLU A 106 10.55 9.64 -15.41
C GLU A 106 9.15 9.71 -16.04
N LYS A 107 8.27 8.76 -15.69
CA LYS A 107 6.90 8.72 -16.20
C LYS A 107 5.93 9.39 -15.25
N ASP A 108 5.06 10.22 -15.80
CA ASP A 108 3.99 10.86 -15.03
C ASP A 108 2.99 9.84 -14.47
N GLU A 109 2.71 8.75 -15.21
CA GLU A 109 1.84 7.66 -14.74
C GLU A 109 2.37 7.03 -13.44
N ASP A 110 3.66 6.70 -13.39
CA ASP A 110 4.31 6.13 -12.21
C ASP A 110 4.27 7.11 -11.02
N ARG A 111 4.43 8.42 -11.25
CA ARG A 111 4.27 9.46 -10.22
C ARG A 111 2.85 9.52 -9.68
N GLN A 112 1.84 9.46 -10.56
CA GLN A 112 0.45 9.44 -10.15
C GLN A 112 0.12 8.19 -9.34
N ALA A 113 0.69 7.04 -9.70
CA ALA A 113 0.48 5.80 -8.98
C ALA A 113 1.11 5.84 -7.57
N VAL A 114 2.31 6.40 -7.41
CA VAL A 114 2.92 6.64 -6.08
C VAL A 114 2.05 7.57 -5.24
N LEU A 115 1.56 8.67 -5.81
CA LEU A 115 0.68 9.61 -5.13
C LEU A 115 -0.64 8.92 -4.70
N ALA A 116 -1.24 8.12 -5.58
CA ALA A 116 -2.45 7.37 -5.31
C ALA A 116 -2.24 6.34 -4.19
N LEU A 117 -1.10 5.64 -4.19
CA LEU A 117 -0.74 4.67 -3.17
C LEU A 117 -0.65 5.31 -1.78
N PHE A 118 0.06 6.44 -1.66
CA PHE A 118 0.13 7.16 -0.38
C PHE A 118 -1.21 7.74 0.05
N LYS A 119 -2.03 8.25 -0.88
CA LYS A 119 -3.39 8.71 -0.56
C LYS A 119 -4.26 7.57 -0.04
N LEU A 120 -4.21 6.39 -0.68
CA LEU A 120 -4.93 5.21 -0.19
C LEU A 120 -4.48 4.85 1.22
N MET A 121 -3.17 4.81 1.47
CA MET A 121 -2.62 4.50 2.80
C MET A 121 -3.08 5.51 3.86
N TYR A 122 -3.03 6.80 3.52
CA TYR A 122 -3.46 7.89 4.40
C TYR A 122 -4.96 7.81 4.74
N GLU A 123 -5.82 7.71 3.72
CA GLU A 123 -7.27 7.62 3.93
C GLU A 123 -7.69 6.28 4.54
N GLY A 124 -7.06 5.18 4.14
CA GLY A 124 -7.28 3.86 4.73
C GLY A 124 -6.94 3.84 6.22
N CYS A 125 -5.81 4.44 6.62
CA CYS A 125 -5.42 4.57 8.02
C CYS A 125 -6.49 5.31 8.85
N LYS A 126 -7.02 6.44 8.33
CA LYS A 126 -8.08 7.23 8.98
C LYS A 126 -9.42 6.48 9.11
N GLN A 127 -9.69 5.52 8.24
CA GLN A 127 -10.93 4.74 8.24
C GLN A 127 -10.88 3.51 9.16
N ILE A 128 -9.70 3.08 9.58
CA ILE A 128 -9.52 1.91 10.45
C ILE A 128 -9.75 2.34 11.90
N GLU A 129 -10.56 1.58 12.64
CA GLU A 129 -10.91 1.90 14.03
C GLU A 129 -9.68 1.90 14.95
N SER A 130 -9.64 2.89 15.85
CA SER A 130 -8.56 3.06 16.82
C SER A 130 -8.57 1.95 17.90
N PRO A 131 -7.40 1.51 18.39
CA PRO A 131 -6.07 1.93 17.96
C PRO A 131 -5.68 1.25 16.64
N PHE A 132 -5.07 2.01 15.74
CA PHE A 132 -4.37 1.52 14.56
C PHE A 132 -3.26 2.50 14.17
N GLN A 133 -2.09 1.98 13.77
CA GLN A 133 -0.96 2.76 13.28
C GLN A 133 -0.44 2.20 11.96
N LEU A 134 -0.29 3.06 10.96
CA LEU A 134 0.42 2.72 9.72
C LEU A 134 1.79 3.38 9.74
N ILE A 135 2.84 2.57 9.58
CA ILE A 135 4.23 3.02 9.51
C ILE A 135 4.75 2.69 8.11
N VAL A 136 5.24 3.69 7.39
CA VAL A 136 5.78 3.52 6.04
C VAL A 136 7.22 4.04 6.04
N LEU A 137 8.15 3.19 5.62
CA LEU A 137 9.53 3.55 5.37
C LEU A 137 9.70 3.66 3.86
N ASP A 138 10.06 4.83 3.36
CA ASP A 138 10.17 5.07 1.93
C ASP A 138 11.14 6.23 1.65
N HIS A 139 11.64 6.33 0.42
CA HIS A 139 12.45 7.46 -0.04
C HIS A 139 11.62 8.55 -0.73
N ALA A 140 10.35 8.26 -1.03
CA ALA A 140 9.41 9.20 -1.61
C ALA A 140 9.21 10.44 -0.74
N HIS A 141 9.26 11.62 -1.37
CA HIS A 141 8.95 12.90 -0.74
C HIS A 141 7.95 13.65 -1.63
N LEU A 142 6.69 13.72 -1.19
CA LEU A 142 5.64 14.44 -1.92
C LEU A 142 5.49 15.84 -1.31
N ALA A 143 5.65 16.89 -2.13
CA ALA A 143 5.49 18.29 -1.68
C ALA A 143 4.01 18.66 -1.53
N ASN A 144 3.35 18.11 -0.51
CA ASN A 144 1.97 18.43 -0.15
C ASN A 144 1.75 18.35 1.36
N ASP A 145 0.94 19.26 1.90
CA ASP A 145 0.79 19.49 3.35
C ASP A 145 0.39 18.23 4.14
N TRP A 146 -0.47 17.37 3.57
CA TRP A 146 -0.94 16.17 4.27
C TRP A 146 0.16 15.10 4.36
N PHE A 147 1.02 14.98 3.34
CA PHE A 147 2.14 14.03 3.36
C PHE A 147 3.24 14.55 4.27
N GLU A 148 3.59 15.84 4.17
CA GLU A 148 4.57 16.48 5.04
C GLU A 148 4.19 16.37 6.52
N ALA A 149 2.91 16.54 6.86
CA ALA A 149 2.40 16.34 8.23
C ALA A 149 2.52 14.89 8.74
N CYS A 150 2.69 13.91 7.84
CA CYS A 150 2.90 12.50 8.19
C CYS A 150 4.40 12.13 8.31
N ILE A 151 5.32 12.99 7.87
CA ILE A 151 6.76 12.73 7.99
C ILE A 151 7.17 12.90 9.45
N ILE A 152 7.59 11.81 10.08
CA ILE A 152 8.08 11.81 11.47
C ILE A 152 9.60 11.99 11.51
N GLU A 153 10.31 11.30 10.63
CA GLU A 153 11.77 11.35 10.52
C GLU A 153 12.18 11.33 9.04
N GLU A 154 13.27 12.03 8.71
CA GLU A 154 13.85 12.02 7.37
C GLU A 154 15.35 11.73 7.44
N TRP A 155 15.75 10.60 6.84
CA TRP A 155 17.14 10.16 6.80
C TRP A 155 17.76 10.45 5.44
N ARG A 156 18.58 11.51 5.36
CA ARG A 156 19.35 11.89 4.16
C ARG A 156 20.82 12.12 4.48
N GLY A 157 21.69 11.75 3.53
CA GLY A 157 23.12 12.04 3.57
C GLY A 157 23.84 11.36 4.75
N GLN A 158 24.23 12.15 5.75
CA GLN A 158 24.88 11.63 6.96
C GLN A 158 23.88 11.19 8.03
N ASN A 159 22.62 11.64 7.95
CA ASN A 159 21.55 11.16 8.81
C ASN A 159 21.03 9.83 8.26
N ALA A 160 21.07 8.78 9.08
CA ALA A 160 20.69 7.42 8.70
C ALA A 160 19.86 6.78 9.81
N LEU A 161 18.93 5.89 9.43
CA LEU A 161 18.12 5.14 10.39
C LEU A 161 18.99 4.36 11.39
N VAL A 162 20.09 3.75 10.91
CA VAL A 162 21.12 3.17 11.76
C VAL A 162 22.23 4.20 11.96
N PRO A 163 22.41 4.72 13.19
CA PRO A 163 23.47 5.68 13.48
C PRO A 163 24.85 5.10 13.16
N ARG A 164 25.73 5.90 12.52
CA ARG A 164 27.04 5.42 12.05
C ARG A 164 27.97 5.04 13.21
N ASP A 165 27.81 5.67 14.36
CA ASP A 165 28.54 5.39 15.59
C ASP A 165 28.25 3.99 16.17
N TRP A 166 27.11 3.37 15.82
CA TRP A 166 26.80 2.00 16.22
C TRP A 166 27.69 0.96 15.52
N VAL A 167 28.16 1.23 14.31
CA VAL A 167 29.01 0.30 13.53
C VAL A 167 30.45 0.26 14.08
N SER A 168 30.88 1.30 14.77
CA SER A 168 32.21 1.42 15.39
C SER A 168 32.27 0.94 16.85
N SER A 169 31.17 0.39 17.38
CA SER A 169 31.05 -0.08 18.76
C SER A 169 31.27 -1.58 18.91
#